data_AF-U6F6I7-F1
#
_entry.id   AF-U6F6I7-F1
#
_cell.length_a   1.000
_cell.length_b   1.000
_cell.length_c   1.000
_cell.angle_alpha   90.00
_cell.angle_beta   90.00
_cell.angle_gamma   90.00
#
_symmetry.space_group_name_H-M   'P 1'
#
loop_
_entity.id
_entity.type
_entity.pdbx_description
1 polymer ?
#
loop_
_entity_poly.entity_id
_entity_poly.type
_entity_poly.pdbx_seq_one_letter_code
_entity_poly.pdbx_strand_id
1 'polypeptide(L)' 'MLQKGDKFRDIDGTVFEVLGTADDIYNYFFIANLTTKIITKMLPKNAEMFVKDMEKFN' A
#
# COMPACT_ATOMS: atom_id res chain seq x y z
N MET A 1 -8.24 2.03 7.59
CA MET A 1 -8.18 2.99 6.47
C MET A 1 -6.73 3.36 6.25
N LEU A 2 -6.21 3.11 5.04
CA LEU A 2 -4.80 3.33 4.70
C LEU A 2 -4.49 4.82 4.58
N GLN A 3 -3.30 5.22 5.03
CA GLN A 3 -2.82 6.60 4.96
C GLN A 3 -1.53 6.68 4.16
N LYS A 4 -1.31 7.82 3.49
CA LYS A 4 -0.04 8.11 2.85
C LYS A 4 1.09 7.99 3.87
N GLY A 5 2.14 7.28 3.50
CA GLY A 5 3.30 7.00 4.33
C GLY A 5 3.20 5.72 5.15
N ASP A 6 2.02 5.08 5.26
CA ASP A 6 1.88 3.79 5.93
C ASP A 6 2.83 2.76 5.32
N LYS A 7 3.56 2.03 6.18
CA LYS A 7 4.46 0.94 5.79
C LYS A 7 3.99 -0.40 6.35
N PHE A 8 4.09 -1.41 5.51
CA PHE A 8 3.68 -2.78 5.80
C PHE A 8 4.81 -3.75 5.47
N ARG A 9 5.04 -4.72 6.35
CA ARG A 9 6.01 -5.80 6.18
C ARG A 9 5.26 -7.11 6.00
N ASP A 10 5.54 -7.78 4.89
CA ASP A 10 5.05 -9.13 4.64
C ASP A 10 5.94 -10.17 5.35
N ILE A 11 5.46 -11.40 5.47
CA ILE A 11 6.14 -12.51 6.17
C ILE A 11 7.51 -12.85 5.59
N ASP A 12 7.74 -12.52 4.32
CA ASP A 12 9.00 -12.74 3.61
C ASP A 12 10.00 -11.57 3.77
N GLY A 13 9.63 -10.54 4.53
CA GLY A 13 10.43 -9.33 4.74
C GLY A 13 10.24 -8.26 3.67
N THR A 14 9.42 -8.48 2.66
CA THR A 14 9.09 -7.45 1.66
C THR A 14 8.39 -6.28 2.32
N VAL A 15 8.83 -5.07 1.97
CA VAL A 15 8.26 -3.83 2.52
C VAL A 15 7.43 -3.13 1.45
N PHE A 16 6.22 -2.74 1.85
CA PHE A 16 5.32 -1.93 1.05
C PHE A 16 5.09 -0.56 1.68
N GLU A 17 4.94 0.47 0.85
CA GLU A 17 4.62 1.83 1.29
C GLU A 17 3.43 2.39 0.52
N VAL A 18 2.48 2.99 1.24
CA VAL A 18 1.35 3.69 0.63
C VAL A 18 1.81 5.09 0.21
N LEU A 19 1.93 5.35 -1.09
CA LEU A 19 2.43 6.62 -1.63
C LEU A 19 1.37 7.74 -1.66
N GLY A 20 0.08 7.38 -1.55
CA GLY A 20 -1.04 8.31 -1.45
C GLY A 20 -2.23 7.94 -2.33
N THR A 21 -3.25 8.80 -2.29
CA THR A 21 -4.44 8.74 -3.15
C THR A 21 -4.34 9.85 -4.19
N ALA A 22 -4.18 9.51 -5.48
CA ALA A 22 -4.20 10.53 -6.53
C ALA A 22 -5.62 10.69 -7.08
N ASP A 23 -6.09 11.94 -6.99
CA ASP A 23 -7.26 12.59 -7.58
C ASP A 23 -8.67 12.32 -7.03
N ASP A 24 -9.33 13.43 -6.71
CA ASP A 24 -10.67 13.62 -6.10
C ASP A 24 -11.83 12.93 -6.84
N ILE A 25 -11.59 12.33 -8.01
CA ILE A 25 -12.61 11.71 -8.85
C ILE A 25 -12.57 10.18 -8.74
N TYR A 26 -11.39 9.60 -8.49
CA TYR A 26 -11.22 8.17 -8.34
C TYR A 26 -10.22 7.87 -7.21
N ASN A 27 -10.75 7.63 -6.00
CA ASN A 27 -9.94 7.25 -4.83
C ASN A 27 -9.21 5.92 -5.06
N TYR A 28 -8.01 5.93 -5.63
CA TYR A 28 -7.12 4.77 -5.71
C TYR A 28 -5.98 4.90 -4.71
N PHE A 29 -5.43 3.79 -4.22
CA PHE A 29 -4.14 3.77 -3.52
C PHE A 29 -3.02 3.38 -4.46
N PHE A 30 -1.88 4.04 -4.32
CA PHE A 30 -0.62 3.62 -4.90
C PHE A 30 0.22 2.94 -3.83
N ILE A 31 0.47 1.65 -3.99
CA ILE A 31 1.29 0.85 -3.06
C ILE A 31 2.61 0.52 -3.76
N ALA A 32 3.71 1.00 -3.20
CA ALA A 32 5.04 0.72 -3.68
C ALA A 32 5.63 -0.50 -2.97
N ASN A 33 6.12 -1.48 -3.73
CA ASN A 33 7.02 -2.50 -3.22
C ASN A 33 8.44 -1.92 -3.18
N LEU A 34 9.00 -1.73 -1.98
CA LEU A 34 10.30 -1.10 -1.80
C LEU A 34 11.47 -2.02 -2.17
N THR A 35 11.27 -3.33 -2.18
CA THR A 35 12.25 -4.34 -2.60
C THR A 35 12.42 -4.33 -4.12
N THR A 36 11.31 -4.39 -4.86
CA THR A 36 11.32 -4.52 -6.33
C THR A 36 11.22 -3.18 -7.07
N LYS A 37 10.93 -2.09 -6.36
CA LYS A 37 10.68 -0.74 -6.92
C LYS A 37 9.48 -0.68 -7.88
N ILE A 38 8.52 -1.59 -7.71
CA ILE A 38 7.28 -1.62 -8.48
C ILE A 38 6.18 -0.85 -7.72
N ILE A 39 5.39 -0.07 -8.44
CA ILE A 39 4.23 0.65 -7.91
C ILE A 39 2.96 0.06 -8.48
N THR A 40 2.02 -0.31 -7.62
CA THR A 40 0.73 -0.88 -8.01
C THR A 40 -0.40 0.07 -7.65
N LYS A 41 -1.29 0.33 -8.61
CA LYS A 41 -2.53 1.10 -8.42
C LYS A 41 -3.67 0.16 -8.03
N MET A 42 -4.34 0.41 -6.92
CA MET A 42 -5.43 -0.44 -6.42
C MET A 42 -6.65 0.37 -5.98
N LEU A 43 -7.84 -0.19 -6.16
CA LEU A 43 -9.07 0.34 -5.54
C LEU A 43 -8.98 0.23 -4.01
N PRO A 44 -9.72 1.05 -3.23
CA PRO A 44 -9.58 1.10 -1.77
C PRO A 44 -9.75 -0.25 -1.09
N LYS A 45 -10.80 -0.98 -1.44
CA LYS A 45 -11.07 -2.32 -0.90
C LYS A 45 -9.96 -3.32 -1.22
N ASN A 46 -9.39 -3.24 -2.42
CA ASN A 46 -8.32 -4.16 -2.84
C ASN A 46 -7.00 -3.83 -2.14
N ALA A 47 -6.71 -2.54 -1.93
CA ALA A 47 -5.55 -2.09 -1.19
C ALA A 47 -5.61 -2.53 0.28
N GLU A 48 -6.76 -2.37 0.93
CA GLU A 48 -6.96 -2.83 2.32
C GLU A 48 -6.85 -4.34 2.43
N MET A 49 -7.39 -5.10 1.47
CA MET A 49 -7.25 -6.55 1.43
C MET A 49 -5.79 -6.97 1.18
N PHE A 50 -5.08 -6.28 0.30
CA PHE A 50 -3.70 -6.59 -0.06
C PHE A 50 -2.76 -6.55 1.16
N VAL A 51 -2.91 -5.55 2.04
CA VAL A 51 -2.06 -5.39 3.23
C VAL A 51 -2.66 -5.99 4.51
N LYS A 52 -3.82 -6.65 4.43
CA LYS A 52 -4.61 -7.06 5.61
C LYS A 52 -3.84 -7.93 6.60
N ASP A 53 -3.06 -8.87 6.07
CA ASP A 53 -2.34 -9.87 6.88
C ASP A 53 -0.86 -9.48 7.10
N MET A 54 -0.47 -8.28 6.67
CA MET A 54 0.89 -7.75 6.82
C MET A 54 1.04 -6.97 8.13
N GLU A 55 2.25 -6.97 8.69
CA GLU A 55 2.56 -6.16 9.85
C GLU A 55 2.68 -4.69 9.44
N LYS A 56 1.79 -3.82 9.94
CA LYS A 56 1.99 -2.38 9.82
C LYS A 56 3.11 -1.96 10.77
N PHE A 57 4.17 -1.36 10.24
CA PHE A 57 5.29 -0.88 11.04
C PHE A 57 5.65 0.55 10.62
N ASN A 58 5.27 1.50 11.46
CA ASN A 58 5.66 2.91 11.41
C ASN A 58 5.28 3.56 12.73
#